data_AF-A0A535KET6-F1
#
_entry.id   AF-A0A535KET6-F1
#
_cell.length_a   1.000
_cell.length_b   1.000
_cell.length_c   1.000
_cell.angle_alpha   90.00
_cell.angle_beta   90.00
_cell.angle_gamma   90.00
#
_symmetry.space_group_name_H-M   'P 1'
#
loop_
_entity.id
_entity.type
_entity.pdbx_description
1 polymer ?
#
loop_
_entity_poly.entity_id
_entity_poly.type
_entity_poly.pdbx_seq_one_letter_code
_entity_poly.pdbx_strand_id
1 'polypeptide(L)'
;MSVRTSDTGHAALKETLRRHKLVSGDHKHPVNVVHHEEATFGERLADKISFGIGSWPFLIVQTFMVAAWMVGNAILFFHFDPKPFILLNLLFSIQAAYTGPVLLLAGNRQAQKDRLTLEHAAHEADKADRQNVQILKAIEHNTEVTIQILRHVESLVGGHMADDAARDAAQRAEQNRP
;
A
#
# COMPACT_ATOMS: atom_id res chain seq x y z
N MET A 1 50.13 1.72 26.78
CA MET A 1 49.32 2.76 26.09
C MET A 1 48.25 2.04 25.27
N SER A 2 47.14 1.61 25.88
CA SER A 2 46.07 0.86 25.20
C SER A 2 44.89 1.78 24.90
N VAL A 3 44.61 1.97 23.62
CA VAL A 3 43.57 2.89 23.13
C VAL A 3 42.19 2.26 23.34
N ARG A 4 41.33 3.02 24.01
CA ARG A 4 39.95 2.73 24.39
C ARG A 4 39.04 2.98 23.17
N THR A 5 38.82 2.00 22.30
CA THR A 5 38.04 2.17 21.05
C THR A 5 36.68 1.47 21.02
N SER A 6 36.30 0.72 22.05
CA SER A 6 35.09 -0.12 22.02
C SER A 6 33.79 0.58 22.46
N ASP A 7 33.83 1.76 23.07
CA ASP A 7 32.63 2.37 23.70
C ASP A 7 31.86 3.34 22.76
N THR A 8 32.56 3.95 21.79
CA THR A 8 31.96 4.93 20.87
C THR A 8 31.12 4.30 19.76
N GLY A 9 31.44 3.08 19.34
CA GLY A 9 30.68 2.36 18.31
C GLY A 9 29.28 1.94 18.76
N HIS A 10 29.13 1.53 20.03
CA HIS A 10 27.83 1.13 20.57
C HIS A 10 26.89 2.32 20.77
N ALA A 11 27.42 3.51 21.09
CA ALA A 11 26.62 4.73 21.17
C ALA A 11 26.08 5.15 19.80
N ALA A 12 26.94 5.14 18.76
CA ALA A 12 26.55 5.47 17.40
C ALA A 12 25.52 4.46 16.81
N LEU A 13 25.69 3.17 17.08
CA LEU A 13 24.75 2.13 16.65
C LEU A 13 23.40 2.25 17.39
N LYS A 14 23.42 2.60 18.67
CA LYS A 14 22.19 2.79 19.45
C LYS A 14 21.42 4.01 18.96
N GLU A 15 22.11 5.08 18.54
CA GLU A 15 21.53 6.28 17.95
C GLU A 15 20.87 5.99 16.58
N THR A 16 21.54 5.23 15.71
CA THR A 16 21.02 4.86 14.38
C THR A 16 19.83 3.91 14.49
N LEU A 17 19.88 2.94 15.40
CA LEU A 17 18.74 2.05 15.68
C LEU A 17 17.56 2.81 16.31
N ARG A 18 17.81 3.83 17.13
CA ARG A 18 16.76 4.68 17.69
C ARG A 18 16.05 5.50 16.61
N ARG A 19 16.79 6.02 15.62
CA ARG A 19 16.18 6.71 14.47
C ARG A 19 15.31 5.78 13.64
N HIS A 20 15.71 4.53 13.46
CA HIS A 20 14.94 3.60 12.63
C HIS A 20 13.67 3.11 13.32
N LYS A 21 13.68 2.99 14.66
CA LYS A 21 12.51 2.59 15.45
C LYS A 21 11.40 3.64 15.53
N LEU A 22 11.64 4.87 15.05
CA LEU A 22 10.65 5.96 15.00
C LEU A 22 9.81 5.98 13.70
N VAL A 23 10.16 5.17 12.69
CA VAL A 23 9.43 5.09 11.41
C VAL A 23 8.44 3.91 11.36
N SER A 24 8.34 3.13 12.44
CA SER A 24 7.35 2.05 12.56
C SER A 24 6.02 2.51 13.18
N GLY A 25 5.70 3.80 13.05
CA GLY A 25 4.41 4.34 13.44
C GLY A 25 3.32 3.85 12.48
N ASP A 26 2.49 2.93 12.96
CA ASP A 26 1.12 2.68 12.52
C ASP A 26 0.87 2.91 11.03
N HIS A 27 1.21 1.92 10.18
CA HIS A 27 0.82 1.91 8.77
C HIS A 27 -0.68 1.59 8.67
N LYS A 28 -1.52 2.44 9.26
CA LYS A 28 -2.92 2.50 8.87
C LYS A 28 -2.94 3.21 7.52
N HIS A 29 -3.25 2.45 6.49
CA HIS A 29 -3.38 2.95 5.14
C HIS A 29 -4.24 4.25 5.15
N PRO A 30 -3.78 5.37 4.57
CA PRO A 30 -4.45 6.67 4.68
C PRO A 30 -5.91 6.66 4.19
N VAL A 31 -6.26 5.70 3.33
CA VAL A 31 -7.64 5.41 2.91
C VAL A 31 -8.58 5.15 4.10
N ASN A 32 -8.08 4.58 5.20
CA ASN A 32 -8.89 4.27 6.38
C ASN A 32 -9.04 5.47 7.35
N VAL A 33 -8.32 6.59 7.10
CA VAL A 33 -8.26 7.74 8.01
C VAL A 33 -9.18 8.89 7.56
N VAL A 34 -9.68 8.87 6.32
CA VAL A 34 -10.62 9.89 5.79
C VAL A 34 -12.09 9.60 6.19
N HIS A 35 -12.34 8.74 7.17
CA HIS A 35 -13.71 8.26 7.50
C HIS A 35 -14.19 8.53 8.93
N HIS A 36 -13.66 9.56 9.58
CA HIS A 36 -14.28 10.17 10.76
C HIS A 36 -14.16 11.68 10.51
N GLU A 37 -15.18 12.39 10.06
CA GLU A 37 -16.26 13.00 10.86
C GLU A 37 -17.20 13.58 9.79
N GLU A 38 -18.30 12.94 9.42
CA GLU A 38 -19.66 13.36 9.80
C GLU A 38 -20.62 12.35 9.14
N ALA A 39 -20.61 11.11 9.64
CA ALA A 39 -21.45 10.07 9.04
C ALA A 39 -22.94 10.33 9.33
N THR A 40 -23.61 10.98 8.38
CA THR A 40 -25.06 11.19 8.37
C THR A 40 -25.77 9.85 8.59
N PHE A 41 -26.98 9.84 9.19
CA PHE A 41 -27.72 8.59 9.48
C PHE A 41 -27.83 7.65 8.26
N GLY A 42 -27.94 8.23 7.06
CA GLY A 42 -27.92 7.50 5.78
C GLY A 42 -26.59 6.81 5.46
N GLU A 43 -25.45 7.38 5.87
CA GLU A 43 -24.12 6.80 5.65
C GLU A 43 -23.90 5.54 6.49
N ARG A 44 -24.32 5.56 7.76
CA ARG A 44 -24.26 4.39 8.64
C ARG A 44 -25.22 3.28 8.19
N LEU A 45 -26.36 3.67 7.63
CA LEU A 45 -27.34 2.73 7.08
C LEU A 45 -26.80 2.07 5.80
N ALA A 46 -26.19 2.84 4.89
CA ALA A 46 -25.58 2.31 3.67
C ALA A 46 -24.44 1.34 3.96
N ASP A 47 -23.54 1.65 4.90
CA ASP A 47 -22.44 0.75 5.28
C ASP A 47 -22.95 -0.57 5.89
N LYS A 48 -24.05 -0.53 6.66
CA LYS A 48 -24.71 -1.73 7.19
C LYS A 48 -25.42 -2.54 6.10
N ILE A 49 -26.05 -1.86 5.14
CA ILE A 49 -26.76 -2.50 4.04
C ILE A 49 -25.78 -3.21 3.09
N SER A 50 -24.64 -2.59 2.78
CA SER A 50 -23.58 -3.22 1.96
C SER A 50 -23.06 -4.52 2.59
N PHE A 51 -22.93 -4.55 3.92
CA PHE A 51 -22.53 -5.76 4.65
C PHE A 51 -23.67 -6.79 4.75
N GLY A 52 -24.93 -6.35 4.84
CA GLY A 52 -26.09 -7.20 5.09
C GLY A 52 -26.63 -7.92 3.85
N ILE A 53 -26.78 -7.22 2.72
CA ILE A 53 -27.42 -7.77 1.50
C ILE A 53 -26.58 -8.88 0.85
N GLY A 54 -25.25 -8.88 1.03
CA GLY A 54 -24.34 -9.91 0.52
C GLY A 54 -24.13 -11.12 1.44
N SER A 55 -24.80 -11.17 2.60
CA SER A 55 -24.54 -12.19 3.61
C SER A 55 -25.49 -13.39 3.48
N TRP A 56 -24.93 -14.60 3.39
CA TRP A 56 -25.67 -15.87 3.48
C TRP A 56 -26.68 -15.97 4.66
N PRO A 57 -26.38 -15.49 5.88
CA PRO A 57 -27.36 -15.54 6.98
C PRO A 57 -28.61 -14.67 6.77
N PHE A 58 -28.52 -13.56 6.02
CA PHE A 58 -29.68 -12.70 5.77
C PHE A 58 -30.78 -13.44 4.99
N LEU A 59 -30.39 -14.16 3.93
CA LEU A 59 -31.31 -14.96 3.14
C LEU A 59 -31.99 -16.05 3.97
N ILE A 60 -31.22 -16.72 4.84
CA ILE A 60 -31.74 -17.76 5.73
C ILE A 60 -32.81 -17.20 6.68
N VAL A 61 -32.51 -16.09 7.37
CA VAL A 61 -33.45 -15.45 8.30
C VAL A 61 -34.72 -15.00 7.58
N GLN A 62 -34.59 -14.38 6.39
CA GLN A 62 -35.73 -13.95 5.58
C GLN A 62 -36.62 -15.14 5.18
N THR A 63 -36.03 -16.23 4.69
CA THR A 63 -36.77 -17.44 4.31
C THR A 63 -37.47 -18.07 5.51
N PHE A 64 -36.80 -18.17 6.65
CA PHE A 64 -37.40 -18.71 7.88
C PHE A 64 -38.55 -17.83 8.39
N MET A 65 -38.42 -16.51 8.35
CA MET A 65 -39.46 -15.58 8.77
C MET A 65 -40.72 -15.73 7.90
N VAL A 66 -40.55 -15.79 6.58
CA VAL A 66 -41.64 -15.98 5.62
C VAL A 66 -42.29 -17.35 5.78
N ALA A 67 -41.48 -18.41 5.94
CA ALA A 67 -41.98 -19.76 6.15
C ALA A 67 -42.74 -19.89 7.49
N ALA A 68 -42.23 -19.31 8.57
CA ALA A 68 -42.90 -19.29 9.86
C ALA A 68 -44.23 -18.53 9.81
N TRP A 69 -44.28 -17.40 9.09
CA TRP A 69 -45.52 -16.64 8.88
C TRP A 69 -46.54 -17.45 8.07
N MET A 70 -46.10 -18.10 6.99
CA MET A 70 -46.95 -18.95 6.15
C MET A 70 -47.53 -20.13 6.95
N VAL A 71 -46.70 -20.82 7.75
CA VAL A 71 -47.12 -21.95 8.59
C VAL A 71 -48.05 -21.48 9.73
N GLY A 72 -47.73 -20.36 10.36
CA GLY A 72 -48.58 -19.76 11.41
C GLY A 72 -49.96 -19.38 10.88
N ASN A 73 -50.04 -18.78 9.68
CA ASN A 73 -51.31 -18.42 9.05
C ASN A 73 -52.10 -19.65 8.58
N ALA A 74 -51.42 -20.71 8.13
CA ALA A 74 -52.06 -21.96 7.72
C ALA A 74 -52.65 -22.78 8.87
N ILE A 75 -52.07 -22.69 10.09
CA ILE A 75 -52.53 -23.44 11.27
C ILE A 75 -53.61 -22.67 12.05
N LEU A 76 -53.58 -21.34 12.03
CA LEU A 76 -54.55 -20.52 12.75
C LEU A 76 -55.87 -20.43 11.95
N PHE A 77 -56.91 -21.14 12.39
CA PHE A 77 -58.26 -21.18 11.80
C PHE A 77 -58.97 -19.80 11.68
N PHE A 78 -58.39 -18.75 12.26
CA PHE A 78 -58.78 -17.37 12.03
C PHE A 78 -58.23 -16.94 10.67
N HIS A 79 -59.12 -16.93 9.68
CA HIS A 79 -58.88 -16.55 8.28
C HIS A 79 -58.43 -15.07 8.17
N PHE A 80 -57.23 -14.75 8.65
CA PHE A 80 -56.69 -13.39 8.67
C PHE A 80 -56.28 -12.92 7.27
N ASP A 81 -56.09 -13.85 6.31
CA ASP A 81 -55.93 -13.56 4.87
C ASP A 81 -56.62 -14.64 3.99
N PRO A 82 -57.95 -14.53 3.70
CA PRO A 82 -58.73 -15.53 2.95
C PRO A 82 -58.55 -15.50 1.40
N LYS A 83 -57.46 -14.94 0.89
CA LYS A 83 -57.03 -14.97 -0.53
C LYS A 83 -55.52 -15.27 -0.56
N PRO A 84 -54.94 -15.89 -1.60
CA PRO A 84 -53.62 -16.50 -1.50
C PRO A 84 -52.56 -15.39 -1.30
N PHE A 85 -52.24 -15.12 -0.04
CA PHE A 85 -51.16 -14.27 0.47
C PHE A 85 -51.09 -12.85 -0.15
N ILE A 86 -52.21 -12.11 -0.21
CA ILE A 86 -52.23 -10.76 -0.83
C ILE A 86 -51.33 -9.78 -0.07
N LEU A 87 -51.29 -9.87 1.26
CA LEU A 87 -50.47 -9.00 2.10
C LEU A 87 -48.98 -9.29 1.95
N LEU A 88 -48.62 -10.57 1.83
CA LEU A 88 -47.24 -11.00 1.60
C LEU A 88 -46.76 -10.53 0.23
N ASN A 89 -47.58 -10.73 -0.80
CA ASN A 89 -47.29 -10.29 -2.15
C ASN A 89 -47.12 -8.75 -2.23
N LEU A 90 -47.96 -8.01 -1.50
CA LEU A 90 -47.84 -6.55 -1.39
C LEU A 90 -46.53 -6.14 -0.70
N LEU A 91 -46.17 -6.80 0.41
CA LEU A 91 -44.94 -6.52 1.14
C LEU A 91 -43.70 -6.79 0.29
N PHE A 92 -43.66 -7.92 -0.42
CA PHE A 92 -42.57 -8.24 -1.34
C PHE A 92 -42.47 -7.25 -2.50
N SER A 93 -43.60 -6.78 -3.03
CA SER A 93 -43.63 -5.76 -4.08
C SER A 93 -42.99 -4.45 -3.60
N ILE A 94 -43.34 -3.99 -2.40
CA ILE A 94 -42.73 -2.80 -1.78
C ILE A 94 -41.25 -3.03 -1.50
N GLN A 95 -40.88 -4.21 -1.00
CA GLN A 95 -39.49 -4.57 -0.74
C GLN A 95 -38.65 -4.49 -2.02
N ALA A 96 -39.13 -5.06 -3.13
CA ALA A 96 -38.46 -4.99 -4.42
C ALA A 96 -38.36 -3.54 -4.94
N ALA A 97 -39.43 -2.75 -4.81
CA ALA A 97 -39.47 -1.35 -5.22
C ALA A 97 -38.44 -0.48 -4.47
N TYR A 98 -38.24 -0.73 -3.17
CA TYR A 98 -37.24 0.00 -2.36
C TYR A 98 -35.81 -0.53 -2.51
N THR A 99 -35.65 -1.80 -2.90
CA THR A 99 -34.32 -2.41 -3.09
C THR A 99 -33.51 -1.69 -4.16
N GLY A 100 -34.13 -1.30 -5.28
CA GLY A 100 -33.45 -0.60 -6.37
C GLY A 100 -32.77 0.71 -5.93
N PRO A 101 -33.51 1.69 -5.38
CA PRO A 101 -32.95 2.94 -4.89
C PRO A 101 -31.88 2.76 -3.82
N VAL A 102 -32.09 1.85 -2.87
CA VAL A 102 -31.11 1.55 -1.82
C VAL A 102 -29.83 0.98 -2.42
N LEU A 103 -29.96 0.05 -3.36
CA LEU A 103 -28.82 -0.56 -4.02
C LEU A 103 -28.04 0.47 -4.85
N LEU A 104 -28.74 1.40 -5.51
CA LEU A 104 -28.10 2.51 -6.23
C LEU A 104 -27.34 3.45 -5.28
N LEU A 105 -27.90 3.79 -4.13
CA LEU A 105 -27.23 4.62 -3.12
C LEU A 105 -26.04 3.91 -2.49
N ALA A 106 -26.18 2.63 -2.15
CA ALA A 106 -25.10 1.80 -1.61
C ALA A 106 -23.98 1.61 -2.64
N GLY A 107 -24.32 1.32 -3.89
CA GLY A 107 -23.38 1.16 -5.00
C GLY A 107 -22.63 2.44 -5.35
N ASN A 108 -23.32 3.58 -5.42
CA ASN A 108 -22.68 4.88 -5.66
C ASN A 108 -21.65 5.22 -4.56
N ARG A 109 -21.95 4.88 -3.30
CA ARG A 109 -21.02 5.07 -2.18
C ARG A 109 -19.83 4.12 -2.23
N GLN A 110 -20.05 2.84 -2.52
CA GLN A 110 -18.96 1.89 -2.68
C GLN A 110 -18.03 2.32 -3.83
N ALA A 111 -18.58 2.75 -4.96
CA ALA A 111 -17.82 3.23 -6.10
C ALA A 111 -16.97 4.48 -5.77
N GLN A 112 -17.48 5.40 -4.93
CA GLN A 112 -16.69 6.54 -4.45
C GLN A 112 -15.50 6.11 -3.59
N LYS A 113 -15.70 5.18 -2.66
CA LYS A 113 -14.63 4.62 -1.82
C LYS A 113 -13.57 3.88 -2.67
N ASP A 114 -14.03 3.08 -3.62
CA ASP A 114 -13.17 2.33 -4.53
C ASP A 114 -12.36 3.29 -5.41
N ARG A 115 -12.98 4.35 -5.93
CA ARG A 115 -12.29 5.38 -6.72
C ARG A 115 -11.17 6.07 -5.95
N LEU A 116 -11.43 6.50 -4.71
CA LEU A 116 -10.39 7.12 -3.86
C LEU A 116 -9.24 6.14 -3.58
N THR A 117 -9.58 4.88 -3.32
CA THR A 117 -8.59 3.81 -3.11
C THR A 117 -7.72 3.61 -4.34
N LEU A 118 -8.32 3.60 -5.54
CA LEU A 118 -7.61 3.47 -6.81
C LEU A 118 -6.73 4.70 -7.11
N GLU A 119 -7.23 5.92 -6.87
CA GLU A 119 -6.44 7.15 -7.05
C GLU A 119 -5.21 7.16 -6.13
N HIS A 120 -5.36 6.72 -4.87
CA HIS A 120 -4.23 6.58 -3.96
C HIS A 120 -3.23 5.50 -4.40
N ALA A 121 -3.72 4.33 -4.82
CA ALA A 121 -2.86 3.25 -5.31
C ALA A 121 -2.08 3.66 -6.57
N ALA A 122 -2.71 4.40 -7.50
CA ALA A 122 -2.04 4.94 -8.67
C ALA A 122 -0.93 5.93 -8.30
N HIS A 123 -1.21 6.84 -7.36
CA HIS A 123 -0.20 7.80 -6.90
C HIS A 123 0.96 7.14 -6.16
N GLU A 124 0.71 6.05 -5.43
CA GLU A 124 1.77 5.27 -4.79
C GLU A 124 2.63 4.52 -5.81
N ALA A 125 2.02 3.95 -6.86
CA ALA A 125 2.74 3.35 -7.98
C ALA A 125 3.64 4.37 -8.69
N ASP A 126 3.15 5.57 -9.00
CA ASP A 126 3.95 6.64 -9.61
C ASP A 126 5.16 7.03 -8.75
N LYS A 127 5.01 7.04 -7.43
CA LYS A 127 6.13 7.31 -6.50
C LYS A 127 7.14 6.18 -6.51
N ALA A 128 6.68 4.94 -6.49
CA ALA A 128 7.54 3.77 -6.56
C ALA A 128 8.37 3.76 -7.86
N ASP A 129 7.75 4.08 -9.00
CA ASP A 129 8.44 4.19 -10.28
C ASP A 129 9.51 5.29 -10.27
N ARG A 130 9.20 6.46 -9.71
CA ARG A 130 10.20 7.53 -9.55
C ARG A 130 11.36 7.11 -8.65
N GLN A 131 11.09 6.39 -7.56
CA GLN A 131 12.13 5.86 -6.68
C GLN A 131 13.01 4.83 -7.38
N ASN A 132 12.41 3.93 -8.17
CA ASN A 132 13.14 2.96 -8.99
C ASN A 132 14.10 3.67 -9.97
N VAL A 133 13.64 4.73 -10.64
CA VAL A 133 14.49 5.53 -11.52
C VAL A 133 15.64 6.21 -10.76
N GLN A 134 15.40 6.72 -9.55
CA GLN A 134 16.46 7.32 -8.73
C GLN A 134 17.51 6.29 -8.30
N ILE A 135 17.08 5.08 -7.92
CA ILE A 135 18.00 3.99 -7.57
C ILE A 135 18.88 3.62 -8.78
N LEU A 136 18.28 3.50 -9.97
CA LEU A 136 19.02 3.20 -11.20
C LEU A 136 20.08 4.28 -11.49
N LYS A 137 19.71 5.56 -11.37
CA LYS A 137 20.68 6.68 -11.52
C LYS A 137 21.80 6.64 -10.49
N ALA A 138 21.51 6.28 -9.24
CA ALA A 138 22.52 6.15 -8.21
C ALA A 138 23.50 5.01 -8.50
N ILE A 139 23.01 3.88 -9.03
CA ILE A 139 23.85 2.75 -9.45
C ILE A 139 24.74 3.16 -10.64
N GLU A 140 24.18 3.86 -11.62
CA GLU A 140 24.92 4.39 -12.77
C GLU A 140 26.04 5.33 -12.31
N HIS A 141 25.73 6.29 -11.43
CA HIS A 141 26.71 7.23 -10.90
C HIS A 141 27.84 6.52 -10.13
N ASN A 142 27.52 5.57 -9.25
CA ASN A 142 28.53 4.78 -8.54
C ASN A 142 29.43 3.99 -9.51
N THR A 143 28.87 3.49 -10.61
CA THR A 143 29.63 2.80 -11.66
C THR A 143 30.59 3.75 -12.36
N GLU A 144 30.15 4.96 -12.68
CA GLU A 144 30.98 5.99 -13.31
C GLU A 144 32.16 6.41 -12.42
N VAL A 145 31.89 6.66 -11.13
CA VAL A 145 32.95 6.98 -10.15
C VAL A 145 33.96 5.85 -10.04
N THR A 146 33.50 4.60 -10.03
CA THR A 146 34.39 3.42 -9.99
C THR A 146 35.32 3.38 -11.21
N ILE A 147 34.79 3.66 -12.40
CA ILE A 147 35.60 3.73 -13.64
C ILE A 147 36.59 4.89 -13.58
N GLN A 148 36.18 6.04 -13.05
CA GLN A 148 37.04 7.22 -12.93
C GLN A 148 38.24 6.96 -12.00
N ILE A 149 38.00 6.31 -10.85
CA ILE A 149 39.06 5.89 -9.92
C ILE A 149 40.02 4.94 -10.62
N LEU A 150 39.50 3.92 -11.33
CA LEU A 150 40.33 2.96 -12.04
C LEU A 150 41.26 3.67 -13.05
N ARG A 151 40.72 4.59 -13.84
CA ARG A 151 41.49 5.36 -14.82
C ARG A 151 42.52 6.28 -14.16
N HIS A 152 42.19 6.89 -13.02
CA HIS A 152 43.12 7.75 -12.29
C HIS A 152 44.31 6.94 -11.76
N VAL A 153 44.05 5.78 -11.17
CA VAL A 153 45.09 4.85 -10.70
C VAL A 153 45.98 4.40 -11.87
N GLU A 154 45.40 4.02 -13.00
CA GLU A 154 46.16 3.64 -14.20
C GLU A 154 47.05 4.78 -14.71
N SER A 155 46.55 6.01 -14.71
CA SER A 155 47.33 7.19 -15.10
C SER A 155 48.50 7.50 -14.15
N LEU A 156 48.30 7.30 -12.84
CA LEU A 156 49.35 7.49 -11.83
C LEU A 156 50.45 6.44 -12.00
N VAL A 157 50.08 5.18 -12.25
CA VAL A 157 51.02 4.09 -12.51
C VAL A 157 51.77 4.33 -13.82
N GLY A 158 51.06 4.68 -14.90
CA GLY A 158 51.68 5.00 -16.19
C GLY A 158 52.64 6.19 -16.11
N GLY A 159 52.31 7.23 -15.33
CA GLY A 159 53.17 8.38 -15.06
C GLY A 159 54.44 8.00 -14.29
N HIS A 160 54.31 7.19 -13.22
CA HIS A 160 55.48 6.68 -12.49
C HIS A 160 56.39 5.83 -13.39
N MET A 161 55.82 4.95 -14.22
CA MET A 161 56.63 4.15 -15.15
C MET A 161 57.34 4.99 -16.21
N ALA A 162 56.70 6.06 -16.70
CA ALA A 162 57.33 6.99 -17.63
C ALA A 162 58.46 7.80 -16.96
N ASP A 163 58.26 8.26 -15.73
CA ASP A 163 59.27 8.98 -14.95
C ASP A 163 60.47 8.08 -14.60
N ASP A 164 60.23 6.83 -14.19
CA ASP A 164 61.27 5.86 -13.90
C ASP A 164 62.07 5.51 -15.17
N ALA A 165 61.39 5.31 -16.30
CA ALA A 165 62.05 5.08 -17.59
C ALA A 165 62.89 6.30 -18.04
N ALA A 166 62.42 7.51 -17.80
CA ALA A 166 63.16 8.74 -18.10
C ALA A 166 64.40 8.90 -17.22
N ARG A 167 64.30 8.56 -15.93
CA ARG A 167 65.43 8.56 -14.99
C ARG A 167 66.49 7.51 -15.38
N ASP A 168 66.07 6.31 -15.74
CA ASP A 168 66.96 5.26 -16.21
C ASP A 168 67.67 5.64 -17.51
N ALA A 169 66.96 6.28 -18.45
CA ALA A 169 67.54 6.78 -19.69
C ALA A 169 68.57 7.90 -19.44
N ALA A 170 68.28 8.83 -18.53
CA ALA A 170 69.20 9.89 -18.14
C ALA A 170 70.46 9.33 -17.47
N GLN A 171 70.33 8.36 -16.57
CA GLN A 171 71.48 7.69 -15.93
C GLN A 171 72.34 6.94 -16.95
N ARG A 172 71.75 6.25 -17.93
CA ARG A 172 72.50 5.58 -19.00
C ARG A 172 73.25 6.57 -19.90
N ALA A 173 72.65 7.72 -20.18
CA ALA A 173 73.30 8.77 -20.96
C ALA A 173 74.50 9.40 -20.21
N GLU A 174 74.40 9.51 -18.89
CA GLU A 174 75.47 10.02 -18.04
C GLU A 174 76.59 9.00 -17.81
N GLN A 175 76.25 7.70 -17.74
CA GLN A 175 77.21 6.61 -17.57
C GLN A 175 77.98 6.25 -18.86
N ASN A 176 77.49 6.63 -20.05
CA ASN A 176 78.14 6.39 -21.34
C ASN A 176 78.90 7.61 -21.89
N ARG A 177 79.22 8.58 -21.01
CA ARG A 177 80.01 9.76 -21.35
C ARG A 177 81.51 9.39 -21.24
N PRO A 178 82.32 9.59 -22.31
CA PRO A 178 83.66 9.03 -22.45
C PRO A 178 84.69 9.63 -21.48
#